data_AF-A0A961XVX5-F1
#
_entry.id   AF-A0A961XVX5-F1
#
_cell.length_a   1.000
_cell.length_b   1.000
_cell.length_c   1.000
_cell.angle_alpha   90.00
_cell.angle_beta   90.00
_cell.angle_gamma   90.00
#
_symmetry.space_group_name_H-M   'P 1'
#
loop_
_entity.id
_entity.type
_entity.pdbx_description
1 polymer ?
#
loop_
_entity_poly.entity_id
_entity_poly.type
_entity_poly.pdbx_seq_one_letter_code
_entity_poly.pdbx_strand_id
1 'polypeptide(L)'
;MLAEENARPDPMLDPVFGEIRAFVVNATGNVRLSQNTSFLMEKVARRLQVRGMSSLQTYMGLLRDEVVGRAELDHLISELTIGETSFFRHREQFDALRDKVLPEVIDRNLVTKQLRIWSAGCSNGAEAYSIAIVLAPLLDTVLRDWDVTILGTDINRAFLAEAERGSYSSWILRNFSDDQLPLYFRREGHAWSIRERYRRKARFAWENLLQGEAAFSGHRSPFDIIFCRNVMIYFDSDNNQRLTQALAGALGANGLLFVAPADVHQHLAANLANENQISPGIFRKRTETATHAGAAPQFPHALQANRATPADDKKGSGRNAVSPRDAVSLRDTGRRHIGAERKTVRVPAARPRRPVAAGSQKNGEAVLELETVIESANKGDWAQAVRQCEQLLATDKLNASAHYYHGLVLQYAGNTREAEKAWRRSIYLDHGFALAHYQLGLSRKEAGDRNGATKAFRNAFAALEGRDEDQPADTFDKVTVGDLRELSARQLGLVEGA
;
A
#
# COMPACT_ATOMS: atom_id res chain seq x y z
N MET A 1 55.22 -9.33 8.75
CA MET A 1 54.06 -10.03 8.16
C MET A 1 52.81 -9.41 8.76
N LEU A 2 52.26 -8.40 8.10
CA LEU A 2 50.95 -7.86 8.44
C LEU A 2 49.93 -8.80 7.79
N ALA A 3 49.02 -9.35 8.60
CA ALA A 3 47.94 -10.18 8.12
C ALA A 3 47.07 -9.33 7.20
N GLU A 4 46.98 -9.72 5.92
CA GLU A 4 45.93 -9.26 5.03
C GLU A 4 44.60 -9.70 5.65
N GLU A 5 43.88 -8.73 6.21
CA GLU A 5 42.50 -8.90 6.60
C GLU A 5 41.72 -9.15 5.31
N ASN A 6 41.49 -10.43 4.99
CA ASN A 6 40.72 -10.90 3.85
C ASN A 6 39.36 -10.20 3.87
N ALA A 7 39.23 -9.09 3.14
CA ALA A 7 37.98 -8.40 2.95
C ALA A 7 37.01 -9.42 2.33
N ARG A 8 35.99 -9.83 3.10
CA ARG A 8 34.94 -10.69 2.55
C ARG A 8 34.37 -9.96 1.32
N PRO A 9 34.30 -10.62 0.15
CA PRO A 9 33.75 -9.99 -1.04
C PRO A 9 32.36 -9.46 -0.72
N ASP A 10 32.04 -8.27 -1.25
CA ASP A 10 30.74 -7.64 -1.05
C ASP A 10 29.64 -8.64 -1.45
N PRO A 11 28.78 -9.08 -0.50
CA PRO A 11 27.71 -10.03 -0.79
C PRO A 11 26.81 -9.56 -1.93
N MET A 12 26.71 -8.26 -2.19
CA MET A 12 25.92 -7.71 -3.29
C MET A 12 26.51 -7.98 -4.67
N LEU A 13 27.81 -8.28 -4.76
CA LEU A 13 28.51 -8.69 -5.97
C LEU A 13 28.60 -10.21 -6.12
N ASP A 14 28.10 -10.97 -5.13
CA ASP A 14 28.07 -12.43 -5.18
C ASP A 14 27.11 -12.91 -6.29
N PRO A 15 27.58 -13.70 -7.27
CA PRO A 15 26.74 -14.26 -8.32
C PRO A 15 25.52 -15.04 -7.78
N VAL A 16 25.68 -15.70 -6.63
CA VAL A 16 24.64 -16.48 -5.97
C VAL A 16 23.53 -15.59 -5.43
N PHE A 17 23.88 -14.38 -4.96
CA PHE A 17 22.85 -13.41 -4.61
C PHE A 17 22.03 -12.99 -5.84
N GLY A 18 22.69 -12.87 -7.00
CA GLY A 18 22.02 -12.68 -8.29
C GLY A 18 21.01 -13.79 -8.60
N GLU A 19 21.37 -15.06 -8.33
CA GLU A 19 20.47 -16.21 -8.47
C GLU A 19 19.30 -16.17 -7.49
N ILE A 20 19.55 -15.90 -6.20
CA ILE A 20 18.50 -15.77 -5.18
C ILE A 20 17.51 -14.67 -5.58
N ARG A 21 18.02 -13.52 -6.03
CA ARG A 21 17.18 -12.42 -6.52
C ARG A 21 16.32 -12.84 -7.69
N ALA A 22 16.91 -13.46 -8.71
CA ALA A 22 16.16 -13.94 -9.87
C ALA A 22 15.09 -14.95 -9.45
N PHE A 23 15.41 -15.87 -8.54
CA PHE A 23 14.48 -16.86 -8.02
C PHE A 23 13.29 -16.22 -7.30
N VAL A 24 13.55 -15.29 -6.37
CA VAL A 24 12.50 -14.62 -5.60
C VAL A 24 11.66 -13.70 -6.47
N VAL A 25 12.28 -12.96 -7.40
CA VAL A 25 11.55 -12.12 -8.37
C VAL A 25 10.69 -13.00 -9.26
N ASN A 26 11.17 -14.16 -9.74
CA ASN A 26 10.35 -15.07 -10.52
C ASN A 26 9.21 -15.70 -9.68
N ALA A 27 9.46 -15.98 -8.41
CA ALA A 27 8.45 -16.53 -7.52
C ALA A 27 7.36 -15.53 -7.12
N THR A 28 7.66 -14.23 -7.09
CA THR A 28 6.74 -13.19 -6.56
C THR A 28 6.30 -12.15 -7.60
N GLY A 29 7.05 -12.00 -8.69
CA GLY A 29 7.01 -10.92 -9.68
C GLY A 29 7.27 -9.51 -9.16
N ASN A 30 7.71 -9.37 -7.91
CA ASN A 30 7.89 -8.07 -7.28
C ASN A 30 9.14 -7.37 -7.83
N VAL A 31 8.97 -6.46 -8.80
CA VAL A 31 10.05 -5.74 -9.48
C VAL A 31 10.85 -4.83 -8.53
N ARG A 32 10.24 -4.39 -7.42
CA ARG A 32 10.96 -3.59 -6.42
C ARG A 32 12.11 -4.37 -5.80
N LEU A 33 12.05 -5.71 -5.77
CA LEU A 33 13.15 -6.55 -5.31
C LEU A 33 14.35 -6.56 -6.28
N SER A 34 14.10 -6.30 -7.56
CA SER A 34 15.16 -6.09 -8.56
C SER A 34 15.81 -4.70 -8.45
N GLN A 35 15.02 -3.69 -8.08
CA GLN A 35 15.46 -2.30 -7.98
C GLN A 35 16.11 -1.96 -6.64
N ASN A 36 15.64 -2.58 -5.55
CA ASN A 36 16.14 -2.38 -4.19
C ASN A 36 16.88 -3.63 -3.71
N THR A 37 18.02 -3.89 -4.33
CA THR A 37 18.86 -5.06 -4.05
C THR A 37 19.37 -5.08 -2.61
N SER A 38 19.60 -3.92 -1.99
CA SER A 38 20.04 -3.82 -0.59
C SER A 38 18.94 -4.24 0.39
N PHE A 39 17.67 -3.99 0.08
CA PHE A 39 16.53 -4.48 0.88
C PHE A 39 16.36 -6.00 0.74
N LEU A 40 16.55 -6.55 -0.45
CA LEU A 40 16.49 -8.00 -0.63
C LEU A 40 17.66 -8.70 0.09
N MET A 41 18.89 -8.19 -0.06
CA MET A 41 20.09 -8.76 0.57
C MET A 41 19.93 -8.82 2.09
N GLU A 42 19.48 -7.72 2.67
CA GLU A 42 19.12 -7.62 4.07
C GLU A 42 18.18 -8.75 4.52
N LYS A 43 17.04 -8.94 3.84
CA LYS A 43 16.09 -10.00 4.22
C LYS A 43 16.71 -11.38 4.07
N VAL A 44 17.46 -11.60 3.00
CA VAL A 44 18.20 -12.86 2.79
C VAL A 44 19.20 -13.10 3.93
N ALA A 45 20.00 -12.10 4.31
CA ALA A 45 20.96 -12.19 5.41
C ALA A 45 20.28 -12.52 6.75
N ARG A 46 19.13 -11.90 7.03
CA ARG A 46 18.31 -12.24 8.21
C ARG A 46 17.85 -13.70 8.19
N ARG A 47 17.37 -14.19 7.04
CA ARG A 47 16.97 -15.60 6.88
C ARG A 47 18.15 -16.54 7.09
N LEU A 48 19.33 -16.23 6.54
CA LEU A 48 20.56 -16.99 6.79
C LEU A 48 20.85 -17.09 8.29
N GLN A 49 20.78 -15.97 9.02
CA GLN A 49 21.00 -15.94 10.47
C GLN A 49 19.99 -16.82 11.23
N VAL A 50 18.69 -16.70 10.92
CA VAL A 50 17.63 -17.51 11.54
C VAL A 50 17.83 -19.01 11.27
N ARG A 51 18.33 -19.38 10.09
CA ARG A 51 18.62 -20.76 9.71
C ARG A 51 19.98 -21.27 10.18
N GLY A 52 20.81 -20.42 10.80
CA GLY A 52 22.18 -20.76 11.17
C GLY A 52 23.09 -21.06 9.96
N MET A 53 22.77 -20.48 8.81
CA MET A 53 23.51 -20.67 7.56
C MET A 53 24.50 -19.51 7.34
N SER A 54 25.72 -19.83 6.91
CA SER A 54 26.78 -18.85 6.67
C SER A 54 27.10 -18.65 5.18
N SER A 55 26.36 -19.30 4.28
CA SER A 55 26.63 -19.29 2.83
C SER A 55 25.34 -19.08 2.03
N LEU A 56 25.40 -18.12 1.09
CA LEU A 56 24.33 -17.90 0.11
C LEU A 56 24.11 -19.13 -0.77
N GLN A 57 25.16 -19.91 -1.07
CA GLN A 57 25.06 -21.14 -1.86
C GLN A 57 24.19 -22.17 -1.16
N THR A 58 24.42 -22.38 0.13
CA THR A 58 23.62 -23.32 0.95
C THR A 58 22.19 -22.83 1.07
N TYR A 59 21.98 -21.53 1.24
CA TYR A 59 20.66 -20.95 1.31
C TYR A 59 19.90 -21.07 -0.02
N MET A 60 20.56 -20.84 -1.16
CA MET A 60 19.96 -21.04 -2.48
C MET A 60 19.63 -22.52 -2.72
N GLY A 61 20.48 -23.44 -2.24
CA GLY A 61 20.19 -24.88 -2.24
C GLY A 61 18.92 -25.21 -1.44
N LEU A 62 18.76 -24.63 -0.25
CA LEU A 62 17.53 -24.75 0.54
C LEU A 62 16.32 -24.21 -0.21
N LEU A 63 16.39 -23.02 -0.81
CA LEU A 63 15.26 -22.44 -1.54
C LEU A 63 14.82 -23.29 -2.74
N ARG A 64 15.75 -24.00 -3.39
CA ARG A 64 15.46 -24.91 -4.51
C ARG A 64 15.00 -26.30 -4.06
N ASP A 65 15.08 -26.63 -2.78
CA ASP A 65 14.66 -27.93 -2.27
C ASP A 65 13.13 -28.09 -2.37
N GLU A 66 12.68 -29.16 -3.01
CA GLU A 66 11.25 -29.40 -3.28
C GLU A 66 10.44 -29.71 -2.03
N VAL A 67 11.07 -30.24 -0.97
CA VAL A 67 10.39 -30.69 0.24
C VAL A 67 10.34 -29.57 1.29
N VAL A 68 11.48 -28.92 1.55
CA VAL A 68 11.62 -27.93 2.63
C VAL A 68 11.76 -26.50 2.13
N GLY A 69 12.14 -26.30 0.87
CA GLY A 69 12.40 -24.97 0.30
C GLY A 69 11.14 -24.10 0.23
N ARG A 70 9.97 -24.72 0.06
CA ARG A 70 8.70 -23.99 0.03
C ARG A 70 8.40 -23.24 1.32
N ALA A 71 8.62 -23.87 2.47
CA ALA A 71 8.38 -23.24 3.77
C ALA A 71 9.34 -22.07 4.00
N GLU A 72 10.60 -22.21 3.61
CA GLU A 72 11.57 -21.13 3.73
C GLU A 72 11.26 -19.97 2.77
N LEU A 73 10.84 -20.28 1.54
CA LEU A 73 10.40 -19.26 0.60
C LEU A 73 9.19 -18.48 1.15
N ASP A 74 8.22 -19.15 1.76
CA ASP A 74 7.06 -18.48 2.38
C ASP A 74 7.49 -17.55 3.54
N HIS A 75 8.50 -17.96 4.35
CA HIS A 75 9.09 -17.08 5.36
C HIS A 75 9.80 -15.87 4.76
N LEU A 76 10.59 -16.07 3.70
CA LEU A 76 11.28 -14.98 3.01
C LEU A 76 10.26 -14.01 2.39
N ILE A 77 9.23 -14.51 1.71
CA ILE A 77 8.13 -13.69 1.17
C ILE A 77 7.44 -12.88 2.26
N SER A 78 7.27 -13.45 3.45
CA SER A 78 6.64 -12.77 4.59
C SER A 78 7.41 -11.50 5.01
N GLU A 79 8.72 -11.49 4.82
CA GLU A 79 9.59 -10.35 5.16
C GLU A 79 9.74 -9.35 4.01
N LEU A 80 9.51 -9.80 2.77
CA LEU A 80 9.63 -9.00 1.55
C LEU A 80 8.35 -8.28 1.15
N THR A 81 7.20 -8.71 1.67
CA THR A 81 5.89 -8.13 1.35
C THR A 81 5.51 -7.05 2.36
N ILE A 82 4.85 -6.00 1.87
CA ILE A 82 4.37 -4.88 2.69
C ILE A 82 2.84 -5.04 2.83
N GLY A 83 2.38 -5.33 4.04
CA GLY A 83 0.96 -5.51 4.37
C GLY A 83 0.31 -4.29 5.02
N GLU A 84 0.69 -3.08 4.62
CA GLU A 84 0.03 -1.88 5.13
C GLU A 84 -1.38 -1.82 4.56
N THR A 85 -2.37 -2.00 5.43
CA THR A 85 -3.78 -1.95 5.08
C THR A 85 -4.61 -1.50 6.28
N SER A 86 -5.85 -1.11 6.00
CA SER A 86 -6.83 -0.70 7.00
C SER A 86 -8.23 -1.00 6.51
N PHE A 87 -9.15 -1.19 7.44
CA PHE A 87 -10.56 -1.28 7.09
C PHE A 87 -11.00 -0.02 6.37
N PHE A 88 -11.84 -0.16 5.34
CA PHE A 88 -12.36 0.96 4.55
C PHE A 88 -11.28 1.89 3.95
N ARG A 89 -10.07 1.37 3.62
CA ARG A 89 -9.08 2.13 2.82
C ARG A 89 -9.71 2.56 1.49
N HIS A 90 -9.52 3.82 1.07
CA HIS A 90 -10.29 4.47 -0.02
C HIS A 90 -11.81 4.24 0.13
N ARG A 91 -12.37 4.86 1.17
CA ARG A 91 -13.77 4.72 1.60
C ARG A 91 -14.77 5.00 0.46
N GLU A 92 -14.43 5.92 -0.44
CA GLU A 92 -15.23 6.29 -1.61
C GLU A 92 -15.57 5.08 -2.50
N GLN A 93 -14.67 4.10 -2.60
CA GLN A 93 -14.92 2.88 -3.38
C GLN A 93 -15.87 1.91 -2.66
N PHE A 94 -15.88 1.90 -1.33
CA PHE A 94 -16.84 1.11 -0.55
C PHE A 94 -18.23 1.77 -0.52
N ASP A 95 -18.29 3.10 -0.51
CA ASP A 95 -19.56 3.83 -0.69
C ASP A 95 -20.13 3.58 -2.09
N ALA A 96 -19.29 3.62 -3.13
CA ALA A 96 -19.68 3.26 -4.49
C ALA A 96 -20.12 1.78 -4.61
N LEU A 97 -19.45 0.87 -3.90
CA LEU A 97 -19.86 -0.52 -3.79
C LEU A 97 -21.30 -0.60 -3.24
N ARG A 98 -21.57 0.08 -2.12
CA ARG A 98 -22.88 0.11 -1.45
C ARG A 98 -23.97 0.71 -2.32
N ASP A 99 -23.75 1.91 -2.84
CA ASP A 99 -24.82 2.75 -3.37
C ASP A 99 -25.11 2.53 -4.86
N LYS A 100 -24.11 2.05 -5.62
CA LYS A 100 -24.20 1.94 -7.08
C LYS A 100 -24.02 0.51 -7.56
N VAL A 101 -22.95 -0.16 -7.11
CA VAL A 101 -22.56 -1.47 -7.65
C VAL A 101 -23.43 -2.61 -7.13
N LEU A 102 -23.67 -2.69 -5.82
CA LEU A 102 -24.46 -3.78 -5.25
C LEU A 102 -25.90 -3.82 -5.77
N PRO A 103 -26.65 -2.69 -5.87
CA PRO A 103 -27.98 -2.70 -6.46
C PRO A 103 -27.99 -3.28 -7.88
N GLU A 104 -27.03 -2.88 -8.72
CA GLU A 104 -26.90 -3.36 -10.10
C GLU A 104 -26.57 -4.86 -10.17
N VAL A 105 -25.59 -5.31 -9.40
CA VAL A 105 -25.18 -6.72 -9.39
C VAL A 105 -26.30 -7.62 -8.84
N ILE A 106 -27.03 -7.15 -7.83
CA ILE A 106 -28.18 -7.86 -7.27
C ILE A 106 -29.29 -7.99 -8.32
N ASP A 107 -29.64 -6.91 -9.02
CA ASP A 107 -30.66 -6.95 -10.07
C ASP A 107 -30.28 -7.94 -11.18
N ARG A 108 -29.04 -7.89 -11.64
CA ARG A 108 -28.48 -8.82 -12.64
C ARG A 108 -28.58 -10.28 -12.19
N ASN A 109 -28.35 -10.56 -10.92
CA ASN A 109 -28.21 -11.91 -10.39
C ASN A 109 -29.49 -12.40 -9.68
N LEU A 110 -30.65 -11.74 -9.84
CA LEU A 110 -31.92 -12.12 -9.18
C LEU A 110 -32.32 -13.58 -9.44
N VAL A 111 -32.00 -14.10 -10.62
CA VAL A 111 -32.33 -15.49 -11.01
C VAL A 111 -31.33 -16.48 -10.42
N THR A 112 -30.02 -16.20 -10.51
CA THR A 112 -28.97 -17.11 -10.04
C THR A 112 -28.84 -17.11 -8.52
N LYS A 113 -29.19 -15.99 -7.88
CA LYS A 113 -29.01 -15.71 -6.45
C LYS A 113 -27.58 -15.99 -5.97
N GLN A 114 -26.59 -15.64 -6.79
CA GLN A 114 -25.18 -15.75 -6.44
C GLN A 114 -24.53 -14.37 -6.41
N LEU A 115 -23.65 -14.16 -5.44
CA LEU A 115 -22.79 -12.99 -5.38
C LEU A 115 -21.38 -13.44 -5.02
N ARG A 116 -20.45 -13.32 -5.96
CA ARG A 116 -19.07 -13.76 -5.81
C ARG A 116 -18.13 -12.57 -5.87
N ILE A 117 -17.46 -12.30 -4.76
CA ILE A 117 -16.52 -11.19 -4.61
C ILE A 117 -15.13 -11.74 -4.28
N TRP A 118 -14.10 -11.20 -4.93
CA TRP A 118 -12.72 -11.58 -4.68
C TRP A 118 -11.89 -10.35 -4.29
N SER A 119 -11.20 -10.40 -3.15
CA SER A 119 -10.15 -9.47 -2.73
C SER A 119 -8.80 -10.11 -3.04
N ALA A 120 -8.21 -9.73 -4.16
CA ALA A 120 -6.94 -10.19 -4.69
C ALA A 120 -5.79 -9.37 -4.09
N GLY A 121 -4.92 -10.02 -3.32
CA GLY A 121 -3.91 -9.35 -2.48
C GLY A 121 -4.54 -8.78 -1.21
N CYS A 122 -5.31 -9.61 -0.50
CA CYS A 122 -6.13 -9.16 0.62
C CYS A 122 -5.34 -8.75 1.88
N SER A 123 -4.04 -9.01 1.91
CA SER A 123 -3.19 -8.84 3.09
C SER A 123 -3.82 -9.50 4.32
N ASN A 124 -3.90 -8.80 5.45
CA ASN A 124 -4.47 -9.31 6.71
C ASN A 124 -6.01 -9.37 6.74
N GLY A 125 -6.68 -9.29 5.60
CA GLY A 125 -8.13 -9.48 5.47
C GLY A 125 -8.99 -8.26 5.75
N ALA A 126 -8.41 -7.11 6.13
CA ALA A 126 -9.17 -5.89 6.41
C ALA A 126 -10.06 -5.45 5.24
N GLU A 127 -9.60 -5.61 3.99
CA GLU A 127 -10.41 -5.31 2.79
C GLU A 127 -11.60 -6.29 2.66
N ALA A 128 -11.34 -7.60 2.72
CA ALA A 128 -12.38 -8.63 2.62
C ALA A 128 -13.46 -8.47 3.70
N TYR A 129 -13.05 -8.10 4.92
CA TYR A 129 -14.00 -7.82 5.99
C TYR A 129 -14.73 -6.49 5.87
N SER A 130 -14.11 -5.47 5.26
CA SER A 130 -14.82 -4.23 4.91
C SER A 130 -15.95 -4.52 3.93
N ILE A 131 -15.72 -5.39 2.94
CA ILE A 131 -16.76 -5.89 2.01
C ILE A 131 -17.86 -6.61 2.80
N ALA A 132 -17.50 -7.52 3.71
CA ALA A 132 -18.46 -8.25 4.53
C ALA A 132 -19.34 -7.32 5.38
N ILE A 133 -18.76 -6.22 5.91
CA ILE A 133 -19.49 -5.21 6.66
C ILE A 133 -20.46 -4.43 5.76
N VAL A 134 -20.04 -4.03 4.55
CA VAL A 134 -20.91 -3.35 3.58
C VAL A 134 -22.11 -4.21 3.20
N LEU A 135 -21.90 -5.52 3.01
CA LEU A 135 -22.98 -6.46 2.67
C LEU A 135 -23.94 -6.73 3.83
N ALA A 136 -23.55 -6.47 5.07
CA ALA A 136 -24.26 -6.98 6.24
C ALA A 136 -25.75 -6.59 6.33
N PRO A 137 -26.17 -5.35 6.01
CA PRO A 137 -27.60 -5.00 6.00
C PRO A 137 -28.42 -5.80 4.97
N LEU A 138 -27.77 -6.25 3.89
CA LEU A 138 -28.40 -7.00 2.80
C LEU A 138 -28.47 -8.50 3.09
N LEU A 139 -27.53 -9.05 3.86
CA LEU A 139 -27.45 -10.47 4.19
C LEU A 139 -28.69 -10.97 4.94
N ASP A 140 -29.30 -10.15 5.78
CA ASP A 140 -30.50 -10.52 6.53
C ASP A 140 -31.80 -10.21 5.76
N THR A 141 -31.70 -9.53 4.62
CA THR A 141 -32.85 -9.05 3.81
C THR A 141 -32.79 -9.61 2.39
N VAL A 142 -32.27 -8.83 1.43
CA VAL A 142 -32.27 -9.13 -0.01
C VAL A 142 -31.44 -10.36 -0.35
N LEU A 143 -30.33 -10.57 0.36
CA LEU A 143 -29.37 -11.65 0.14
C LEU A 143 -29.57 -12.86 1.05
N ARG A 144 -30.71 -12.96 1.76
CA ARG A 144 -30.94 -14.02 2.76
C ARG A 144 -30.80 -15.43 2.17
N ASP A 145 -31.35 -15.64 0.98
CA ASP A 145 -31.34 -16.93 0.27
C ASP A 145 -30.31 -16.98 -0.86
N TRP A 146 -29.30 -16.10 -0.81
CA TRP A 146 -28.24 -16.02 -1.82
C TRP A 146 -27.01 -16.80 -1.40
N ASP A 147 -26.32 -17.40 -2.38
CA ASP A 147 -24.96 -17.89 -2.21
C ASP A 147 -23.99 -16.72 -2.34
N VAL A 148 -23.59 -16.17 -1.20
CA VAL A 148 -22.65 -15.05 -1.11
C VAL A 148 -21.28 -15.56 -0.70
N THR A 149 -20.29 -15.39 -1.59
CA THR A 149 -18.90 -15.76 -1.34
C THR A 149 -18.01 -14.51 -1.39
N ILE A 150 -17.24 -14.27 -0.32
CA ILE A 150 -16.11 -13.34 -0.32
C ILE A 150 -14.84 -14.17 -0.17
N LEU A 151 -14.01 -14.15 -1.20
CA LEU A 151 -12.69 -14.78 -1.18
C LEU A 151 -11.62 -13.71 -1.01
N GLY A 152 -10.76 -13.83 -0.01
CA GLY A 152 -9.51 -13.08 0.09
C GLY A 152 -8.33 -13.97 -0.28
N THR A 153 -7.45 -13.52 -1.15
CA THR A 153 -6.23 -14.28 -1.47
C THR A 153 -4.99 -13.43 -1.32
N ASP A 154 -3.89 -14.03 -0.87
CA ASP A 154 -2.60 -13.36 -0.75
C ASP A 154 -1.45 -14.36 -0.93
N ILE A 155 -0.29 -13.86 -1.34
CA ILE A 155 0.93 -14.65 -1.46
C ILE A 155 1.59 -14.85 -0.09
N ASN A 156 1.35 -13.93 0.86
CA ASN A 156 1.92 -13.97 2.19
C ASN A 156 1.02 -14.77 3.16
N ARG A 157 1.47 -15.97 3.53
CA ARG A 157 0.75 -16.86 4.47
C ARG A 157 0.62 -16.30 5.88
N ALA A 158 1.56 -15.48 6.35
CA ALA A 158 1.46 -14.84 7.67
C ALA A 158 0.30 -13.84 7.71
N PHE A 159 0.09 -13.09 6.62
CA PHE A 159 -1.07 -12.19 6.51
C PHE A 159 -2.38 -12.97 6.45
N LEU A 160 -2.43 -14.09 5.72
CA LEU A 160 -3.62 -14.95 5.71
C LEU A 160 -3.93 -15.52 7.10
N ALA A 161 -2.92 -15.91 7.87
CA ALA A 161 -3.11 -16.35 9.25
C ALA A 161 -3.61 -15.21 10.17
N GLU A 162 -3.18 -13.96 9.95
CA GLU A 162 -3.79 -12.78 10.61
C GLU A 162 -5.25 -12.60 10.20
N ALA A 163 -5.56 -12.75 8.91
CA ALA A 163 -6.91 -12.64 8.36
C ALA A 163 -7.87 -13.69 8.94
N GLU A 164 -7.44 -14.95 9.02
CA GLU A 164 -8.24 -16.04 9.59
C GLU A 164 -8.54 -15.85 11.08
N ARG A 165 -7.57 -15.30 11.84
CA ARG A 165 -7.76 -14.94 13.25
C ARG A 165 -8.76 -13.78 13.39
N GLY A 166 -8.71 -12.80 12.48
CA GLY A 166 -9.62 -11.65 12.49
C GLY A 166 -9.47 -10.75 13.71
N SER A 167 -8.28 -10.70 14.31
CA SER A 167 -7.94 -9.90 15.49
C SER A 167 -6.97 -8.80 15.10
N TYR A 168 -7.31 -7.55 15.40
CA TYR A 168 -6.64 -6.36 14.88
C TYR A 168 -6.29 -5.34 15.95
N SER A 169 -5.19 -4.63 15.76
CA SER A 169 -4.84 -3.43 16.53
C SER A 169 -5.74 -2.25 16.17
N SER A 170 -5.81 -1.23 17.04
CA SER A 170 -6.64 -0.04 16.76
C SER A 170 -6.18 0.73 15.52
N TRP A 171 -4.90 0.63 15.15
CA TRP A 171 -4.35 1.25 13.94
C TRP A 171 -4.99 0.77 12.65
N ILE A 172 -5.25 -0.53 12.53
CA ILE A 172 -5.92 -1.12 11.34
C ILE A 172 -7.39 -0.67 11.27
N LEU A 173 -7.95 -0.25 12.41
CA LEU A 173 -9.33 0.18 12.60
C LEU A 173 -9.51 1.71 12.64
N ARG A 174 -8.46 2.48 12.35
CA ARG A 174 -8.44 3.96 12.41
C ARG A 174 -9.56 4.67 11.63
N ASN A 175 -10.16 3.98 10.64
CA ASN A 175 -11.23 4.53 9.81
C ASN A 175 -12.64 4.32 10.39
N PHE A 176 -12.79 3.72 11.57
CA PHE A 176 -14.07 3.63 12.29
C PHE A 176 -14.15 4.71 13.36
N SER A 177 -15.36 5.23 13.60
CA SER A 177 -15.65 6.02 14.80
C SER A 177 -15.80 5.12 16.05
N ASP A 178 -15.70 5.67 17.26
CA ASP A 178 -15.70 4.86 18.49
C ASP A 178 -17.05 4.20 18.76
N ASP A 179 -18.14 4.81 18.29
CA ASP A 179 -19.49 4.28 18.29
C ASP A 179 -19.70 3.15 17.27
N GLN A 180 -18.92 3.14 16.18
CA GLN A 180 -18.99 2.08 15.16
C GLN A 180 -18.26 0.80 15.58
N LEU A 181 -17.15 0.90 16.31
CA LEU A 181 -16.32 -0.26 16.66
C LEU A 181 -17.09 -1.38 17.36
N PRO A 182 -17.92 -1.12 18.40
CA PRO A 182 -18.68 -2.16 19.08
C PRO A 182 -19.71 -2.87 18.20
N LEU A 183 -20.14 -2.26 17.09
CA LEU A 183 -21.11 -2.86 16.17
C LEU A 183 -20.49 -4.03 15.39
N TYR A 184 -19.22 -3.90 15.02
CA TYR A 184 -18.54 -4.83 14.11
C TYR A 184 -17.50 -5.72 14.81
N PHE A 185 -16.94 -5.25 15.93
CA PHE A 185 -15.85 -5.90 16.64
C PHE A 185 -16.23 -6.17 18.11
N ARG A 186 -15.44 -7.03 18.74
CA ARG A 186 -15.41 -7.27 20.18
C ARG A 186 -14.00 -6.91 20.66
N ARG A 187 -13.90 -6.08 21.70
CA ARG A 187 -12.63 -5.77 22.33
C ARG A 187 -12.14 -6.96 23.14
N GLU A 188 -10.88 -7.33 22.96
CA GLU A 188 -10.18 -8.44 23.60
C GLU A 188 -8.79 -7.97 24.06
N GLY A 189 -8.71 -7.44 25.29
CA GLY A 189 -7.50 -6.74 25.75
C GLY A 189 -7.22 -5.50 24.90
N HIS A 190 -6.01 -5.44 24.34
CA HIS A 190 -5.56 -4.38 23.43
C HIS A 190 -5.98 -4.58 21.97
N ALA A 191 -6.53 -5.76 21.62
CA ALA A 191 -6.95 -6.09 20.27
C ALA A 191 -8.47 -6.03 20.11
N TRP A 192 -8.89 -5.99 18.84
CA TRP A 192 -10.28 -5.99 18.42
C TRP A 192 -10.52 -7.15 17.47
N SER A 193 -11.34 -8.10 17.92
CA SER A 193 -11.72 -9.27 17.13
C SER A 193 -12.99 -9.00 16.36
N ILE A 194 -12.97 -9.21 15.05
CA ILE A 194 -14.16 -9.04 14.22
C ILE A 194 -15.24 -10.04 14.64
N ARG A 195 -16.48 -9.58 14.76
CA ARG A 195 -17.58 -10.45 15.19
C ARG A 195 -17.78 -11.59 14.20
N GLU A 196 -18.06 -12.77 14.75
CA GLU A 196 -18.17 -14.04 14.02
C GLU A 196 -19.14 -14.00 12.82
N ARG A 197 -20.21 -13.20 12.92
CA ARG A 197 -21.19 -13.02 11.83
C ARG A 197 -20.56 -12.47 10.54
N TYR A 198 -19.55 -11.62 10.64
CA TYR A 198 -18.80 -11.09 9.50
C TYR A 198 -17.63 -12.02 9.17
N ARG A 199 -16.97 -12.57 10.20
CA ARG A 199 -15.82 -13.48 10.04
C ARG A 199 -16.13 -14.65 9.12
N ARG A 200 -17.29 -15.30 9.31
CA ARG A 200 -17.73 -16.47 8.52
C ARG A 200 -18.11 -16.17 7.07
N LYS A 201 -18.22 -14.89 6.68
CA LYS A 201 -18.59 -14.49 5.31
C LYS A 201 -17.39 -14.35 4.38
N ALA A 202 -16.19 -14.24 4.93
CA ALA A 202 -14.94 -14.25 4.17
C ALA A 202 -14.22 -15.59 4.32
N ARG A 203 -13.61 -16.05 3.24
CA ARG A 203 -12.70 -17.19 3.20
C ARG A 203 -11.35 -16.72 2.70
N PHE A 204 -10.28 -17.32 3.20
CA PHE A 204 -8.93 -16.96 2.82
C PHE A 204 -8.23 -18.15 2.17
N ALA A 205 -7.45 -17.87 1.13
CA ALA A 205 -6.64 -18.88 0.45
C ALA A 205 -5.30 -18.30 0.02
N TRP A 206 -4.28 -19.15 0.01
CA TRP A 206 -3.00 -18.76 -0.57
C TRP A 206 -3.11 -18.74 -2.10
N GLU A 207 -2.66 -17.66 -2.71
CA GLU A 207 -2.63 -17.53 -4.18
C GLU A 207 -1.43 -16.69 -4.62
N ASN A 208 -0.83 -17.07 -5.74
CA ASN A 208 0.12 -16.22 -6.44
C ASN A 208 -0.53 -15.68 -7.71
N LEU A 209 -0.86 -14.39 -7.70
CA LEU A 209 -1.60 -13.72 -8.77
C LEU A 209 -0.93 -13.82 -10.15
N LEU A 210 0.37 -14.11 -10.22
CA LEU A 210 1.12 -14.24 -11.47
C LEU A 210 1.22 -15.67 -12.01
N GLN A 211 0.93 -16.68 -11.18
CA GLN A 211 0.92 -18.09 -11.57
C GLN A 211 -0.51 -18.62 -11.80
N GLY A 212 -1.52 -17.78 -11.56
CA GLY A 212 -2.91 -18.16 -11.31
C GLY A 212 -3.77 -18.61 -12.50
N GLU A 213 -3.23 -18.85 -13.70
CA GLU A 213 -4.06 -19.40 -14.80
C GLU A 213 -4.79 -20.70 -14.40
N ALA A 214 -4.17 -21.52 -13.54
CA ALA A 214 -4.75 -22.75 -12.98
C ALA A 214 -5.66 -22.54 -11.74
N ALA A 215 -5.48 -21.44 -10.98
CA ALA A 215 -6.26 -21.18 -9.76
C ALA A 215 -7.58 -20.44 -10.05
N PHE A 216 -7.59 -19.57 -11.06
CA PHE A 216 -8.81 -18.91 -11.53
C PHE A 216 -9.74 -19.86 -12.28
N SER A 217 -9.19 -20.94 -12.87
CA SER A 217 -9.95 -22.00 -13.54
C SER A 217 -10.53 -23.07 -12.59
N GLY A 218 -10.04 -23.16 -11.35
CA GLY A 218 -10.66 -23.98 -10.30
C GLY A 218 -11.99 -23.41 -9.77
N HIS A 219 -12.25 -22.12 -10.02
CA HIS A 219 -13.51 -21.49 -9.69
C HIS A 219 -14.55 -21.85 -10.76
N ARG A 220 -15.46 -22.77 -10.42
CA ARG A 220 -16.53 -23.25 -11.33
C ARG A 220 -17.45 -22.15 -11.89
N SER A 221 -17.36 -20.91 -11.41
CA SER A 221 -18.15 -19.78 -11.89
C SER A 221 -17.35 -18.47 -11.74
N PRO A 222 -17.55 -17.51 -12.66
CA PRO A 222 -16.83 -16.26 -12.66
C PRO A 222 -17.20 -15.36 -11.46
N PHE A 223 -16.35 -14.38 -11.15
CA PHE A 223 -16.61 -13.39 -10.11
C PHE A 223 -17.46 -12.23 -10.62
N ASP A 224 -18.37 -11.73 -9.79
CA ASP A 224 -19.15 -10.53 -10.06
C ASP A 224 -18.32 -9.26 -9.84
N ILE A 225 -17.49 -9.29 -8.80
CA ILE A 225 -16.68 -8.17 -8.34
C ILE A 225 -15.30 -8.67 -7.94
N ILE A 226 -14.26 -7.97 -8.39
CA ILE A 226 -12.88 -8.19 -7.95
C ILE A 226 -12.32 -6.88 -7.41
N PHE A 227 -11.70 -6.93 -6.24
CA PHE A 227 -10.84 -5.90 -5.68
C PHE A 227 -9.39 -6.36 -5.87
N CYS A 228 -8.57 -5.55 -6.53
CA CYS A 228 -7.13 -5.78 -6.68
C CYS A 228 -6.43 -4.43 -6.51
N ARG A 229 -6.27 -4.01 -5.25
CA ARG A 229 -5.96 -2.63 -4.87
C ARG A 229 -4.65 -2.53 -4.12
N ASN A 230 -3.80 -1.60 -4.54
CA ASN A 230 -2.45 -1.40 -4.00
C ASN A 230 -1.53 -2.62 -4.18
N VAL A 231 -1.77 -3.41 -5.23
CA VAL A 231 -1.01 -4.64 -5.55
C VAL A 231 -0.21 -4.48 -6.84
N MET A 232 -0.80 -3.87 -7.87
CA MET A 232 -0.19 -3.75 -9.21
C MET A 232 1.08 -2.90 -9.20
N ILE A 233 1.21 -2.01 -8.21
CA ILE A 233 2.40 -1.18 -7.97
C ILE A 233 3.70 -1.97 -7.72
N TYR A 234 3.61 -3.26 -7.41
CA TYR A 234 4.78 -4.11 -7.16
C TYR A 234 5.27 -4.84 -8.41
N PHE A 235 4.51 -4.84 -9.50
CA PHE A 235 4.82 -5.60 -10.70
C PHE A 235 5.38 -4.72 -11.82
N ASP A 236 6.18 -5.31 -12.71
CA ASP A 236 6.59 -4.64 -13.95
C ASP A 236 5.42 -4.59 -14.97
N SER A 237 5.66 -3.97 -16.12
CA SER A 237 4.64 -3.79 -17.16
C SER A 237 4.12 -5.14 -17.70
N ASP A 238 5.01 -6.11 -17.91
CA ASP A 238 4.65 -7.40 -18.52
C ASP A 238 3.80 -8.23 -17.55
N ASN A 239 4.18 -8.27 -16.26
CA ASN A 239 3.40 -8.92 -15.22
C ASN A 239 2.07 -8.20 -14.97
N ASN A 240 2.03 -6.87 -15.00
CA ASN A 240 0.77 -6.11 -14.91
C ASN A 240 -0.17 -6.40 -16.09
N GLN A 241 0.36 -6.55 -17.31
CA GLN A 241 -0.42 -6.93 -18.47
C GLN A 241 -1.03 -8.34 -18.29
N ARG A 242 -0.22 -9.33 -17.91
CA ARG A 242 -0.69 -10.70 -17.63
C ARG A 242 -1.73 -10.74 -16.53
N LEU A 243 -1.46 -10.07 -15.41
CA LEU A 243 -2.39 -9.98 -14.28
C LEU A 243 -3.72 -9.35 -14.70
N THR A 244 -3.68 -8.25 -15.44
CA THR A 244 -4.89 -7.59 -15.94
C THR A 244 -5.73 -8.50 -16.83
N GLN A 245 -5.08 -9.26 -17.72
CA GLN A 245 -5.76 -10.25 -18.56
C GLN A 245 -6.41 -11.36 -17.73
N ALA A 246 -5.69 -11.88 -16.73
CA ALA A 246 -6.21 -12.90 -15.81
C ALA A 246 -7.41 -12.39 -14.99
N LEU A 247 -7.33 -11.18 -14.44
CA LEU A 247 -8.43 -10.54 -13.68
C LEU A 247 -9.66 -10.33 -14.57
N ALA A 248 -9.47 -9.82 -15.79
CA ALA A 248 -10.57 -9.65 -16.76
C ALA A 248 -11.18 -11.00 -17.17
N GLY A 249 -10.36 -12.05 -17.31
CA GLY A 249 -10.81 -13.42 -17.56
C GLY A 249 -11.65 -13.99 -16.42
N ALA A 250 -11.27 -13.72 -15.18
CA ALA A 250 -11.97 -14.18 -13.97
C ALA A 250 -13.31 -13.46 -13.72
N LEU A 251 -13.52 -12.28 -14.28
CA LEU A 251 -14.79 -11.54 -14.19
C LEU A 251 -15.90 -12.15 -15.06
N GLY A 252 -17.12 -12.16 -14.53
CA GLY A 252 -18.33 -12.51 -15.26
C GLY A 252 -18.71 -11.42 -16.26
N ALA A 253 -19.72 -11.70 -17.09
CA ALA A 253 -20.30 -10.67 -17.95
C ALA A 253 -20.76 -9.47 -17.10
N ASN A 254 -20.39 -8.26 -17.52
CA ASN A 254 -20.62 -7.02 -16.77
C ASN A 254 -20.00 -6.98 -15.36
N GLY A 255 -19.04 -7.87 -15.05
CA GLY A 255 -18.32 -7.87 -13.78
C GLY A 255 -17.46 -6.62 -13.61
N LEU A 256 -17.18 -6.26 -12.35
CA LEU A 256 -16.50 -5.01 -11.99
C LEU A 256 -15.17 -5.28 -11.28
N LEU A 257 -14.11 -4.59 -11.71
CA LEU A 257 -12.79 -4.57 -11.10
C LEU A 257 -12.58 -3.23 -10.38
N PHE A 258 -12.14 -3.30 -9.13
CA PHE A 258 -11.71 -2.18 -8.31
C PHE A 258 -10.19 -2.20 -8.19
N VAL A 259 -9.54 -1.10 -8.58
CA VAL A 259 -8.11 -0.87 -8.41
C VAL A 259 -7.88 0.42 -7.63
N ALA A 260 -6.72 0.56 -6.98
CA ALA A 260 -6.41 1.79 -6.26
C ALA A 260 -5.98 2.91 -7.23
N PRO A 261 -6.06 4.18 -6.81
CA PRO A 261 -5.60 5.32 -7.63
C PRO A 261 -4.12 5.23 -8.06
N ALA A 262 -3.28 4.60 -7.23
CA ALA A 262 -1.85 4.44 -7.49
C ALA A 262 -1.50 3.22 -8.35
N ASP A 263 -2.44 2.31 -8.60
CA ASP A 263 -2.20 1.13 -9.43
C ASP A 263 -2.06 1.48 -10.91
N VAL A 264 -1.40 0.60 -11.67
CA VAL A 264 -1.13 0.83 -13.10
C VAL A 264 -2.38 0.54 -13.94
N HIS A 265 -2.93 1.55 -14.61
CA HIS A 265 -4.18 1.40 -15.39
C HIS A 265 -3.95 1.13 -16.89
N GLN A 266 -2.72 1.27 -17.38
CA GLN A 266 -2.40 1.26 -18.82
C GLN A 266 -2.92 0.02 -19.56
N HIS A 267 -2.89 -1.15 -18.91
CA HIS A 267 -3.27 -2.42 -19.52
C HIS A 267 -4.75 -2.77 -19.35
N LEU A 268 -5.48 -2.05 -18.48
CA LEU A 268 -6.90 -2.34 -18.16
C LEU A 268 -7.83 -2.06 -19.34
N ALA A 269 -7.54 -1.01 -20.12
CA ALA A 269 -8.44 -0.49 -21.15
C ALA A 269 -8.75 -1.47 -22.29
N ALA A 270 -7.87 -2.46 -22.51
CA ALA A 270 -8.02 -3.47 -23.57
C ALA A 270 -9.27 -4.34 -23.36
N ASN A 271 -9.51 -4.80 -22.13
CA ASN A 271 -10.60 -5.73 -21.80
C ASN A 271 -11.68 -5.10 -20.91
N LEU A 272 -11.37 -3.95 -20.30
CA LEU A 272 -12.23 -3.30 -19.33
C LEU A 272 -12.56 -1.86 -19.77
N ALA A 273 -13.81 -1.46 -19.58
CA ALA A 273 -14.26 -0.08 -19.73
C ALA A 273 -14.10 0.64 -18.39
N ASN A 274 -13.59 1.87 -18.41
CA ASN A 274 -13.46 2.67 -17.20
C ASN A 274 -14.85 3.21 -16.76
N GLU A 275 -15.16 3.11 -15.47
CA GLU A 275 -16.43 3.52 -14.85
C GLU A 275 -16.21 4.64 -13.82
N ASN A 276 -15.38 5.64 -14.13
CA ASN A 276 -15.07 6.76 -13.23
C ASN A 276 -16.31 7.54 -12.76
N GLN A 277 -17.43 7.50 -13.50
CA GLN A 277 -18.73 8.04 -13.09
C GLN A 277 -19.32 7.34 -11.85
N ILE A 278 -18.96 6.07 -11.62
CA ILE A 278 -19.31 5.34 -10.40
C ILE A 278 -18.39 5.81 -9.28
N SER A 279 -17.08 5.60 -9.46
CA SER A 279 -15.99 6.11 -8.62
C SER A 279 -14.67 5.93 -9.38
N PRO A 280 -13.65 6.79 -9.16
CA PRO A 280 -12.31 6.56 -9.68
C PRO A 280 -11.78 5.16 -9.35
N GLY A 281 -11.11 4.53 -10.31
CA GLY A 281 -10.50 3.21 -10.15
C GLY A 281 -11.47 2.02 -10.25
N ILE A 282 -12.69 2.24 -10.73
CA ILE A 282 -13.64 1.16 -11.05
C ILE A 282 -13.65 0.93 -12.55
N PHE A 283 -13.60 -0.34 -12.95
CA PHE A 283 -13.60 -0.78 -14.35
C PHE A 283 -14.60 -1.91 -14.54
N ARG A 284 -15.28 -1.95 -15.69
CA ARG A 284 -16.25 -2.98 -16.05
C ARG A 284 -15.73 -3.88 -17.16
N LYS A 285 -15.93 -5.19 -17.06
CA LYS A 285 -15.64 -6.11 -18.16
C LYS A 285 -16.47 -5.74 -19.38
N ARG A 286 -15.80 -5.49 -20.52
CA ARG A 286 -16.47 -5.29 -21.80
C ARG A 286 -17.18 -6.59 -22.17
N THR A 287 -18.48 -6.53 -22.41
CA THR A 287 -19.16 -7.60 -23.13
C THR A 287 -18.74 -7.53 -24.58
N GLU A 288 -18.25 -8.64 -25.15
CA GLU A 288 -18.10 -8.75 -26.60
C GLU A 288 -19.47 -8.48 -27.22
N THR A 289 -19.61 -7.34 -27.89
CA THR A 289 -20.68 -7.18 -28.87
C THR A 289 -20.46 -8.28 -29.90
N ALA A 290 -21.46 -9.14 -30.10
CA ALA A 290 -21.48 -10.09 -31.20
C ALA A 290 -21.34 -9.32 -32.53
N THR A 291 -20.13 -9.07 -32.97
CA THR A 291 -19.81 -8.72 -34.35
C THR A 291 -19.62 -10.02 -35.11
N HIS A 292 -20.73 -10.64 -35.49
CA HIS A 292 -20.75 -11.45 -36.70
C HIS A 292 -20.78 -10.51 -37.90
N ALA A 293 -19.61 -10.24 -38.46
CA ALA A 293 -19.43 -9.95 -39.87
C ALA A 293 -18.10 -10.61 -40.28
N GLY A 294 -18.15 -11.43 -41.35
CA GLY A 294 -17.16 -12.45 -41.74
C GLY A 294 -15.69 -11.99 -41.84
N ALA A 295 -14.71 -12.88 -41.91
CA ALA A 295 -14.69 -14.23 -42.43
C ALA A 295 -13.65 -15.09 -41.68
N ALA A 296 -13.84 -16.41 -41.69
CA ALA A 296 -12.86 -17.35 -41.15
C ALA A 296 -11.57 -17.40 -42.00
N PRO A 297 -10.36 -17.43 -41.40
CA PRO A 297 -9.17 -17.86 -42.12
C PRO A 297 -8.76 -19.29 -41.71
N GLN A 298 -8.57 -20.10 -42.75
CA GLN A 298 -8.06 -21.47 -42.77
C GLN A 298 -6.52 -21.51 -42.67
N PHE A 299 -5.97 -22.67 -42.27
CA PHE A 299 -4.55 -23.02 -42.35
C PHE A 299 -4.15 -23.51 -43.78
N PRO A 300 -2.84 -23.59 -44.13
CA PRO A 300 -2.28 -23.03 -45.36
C PRO A 300 -2.09 -24.05 -46.50
N HIS A 301 -2.09 -23.58 -47.77
CA HIS A 301 -1.15 -24.04 -48.80
C HIS A 301 -1.17 -23.18 -50.08
N ALA A 302 0.04 -22.74 -50.47
CA ALA A 302 0.64 -22.71 -51.81
C ALA A 302 0.03 -21.95 -53.02
N LEU A 303 0.97 -21.25 -53.71
CA LEU A 303 1.11 -21.06 -55.17
C LEU A 303 0.12 -20.13 -55.90
N GLN A 304 0.56 -18.93 -56.29
CA GLN A 304 1.02 -18.60 -57.66
C GLN A 304 1.16 -17.09 -57.92
N ALA A 305 1.95 -16.79 -58.95
CA ALA A 305 2.60 -15.54 -59.27
C ALA A 305 1.80 -14.57 -60.16
N ASN A 306 2.28 -13.32 -60.17
CA ASN A 306 2.35 -12.36 -61.29
C ASN A 306 1.05 -11.87 -61.97
N ARG A 307 0.77 -10.55 -61.93
CA ARG A 307 1.17 -9.57 -62.98
C ARG A 307 0.58 -8.16 -62.79
N ALA A 308 1.45 -7.18 -63.04
CA ALA A 308 1.27 -5.90 -63.78
C ALA A 308 0.37 -4.75 -63.26
N THR A 309 1.02 -3.59 -63.15
CA THR A 309 0.57 -2.19 -63.10
C THR A 309 -0.05 -1.72 -64.44
N PRO A 310 -0.72 -0.53 -64.55
CA PRO A 310 -0.06 0.81 -64.65
C PRO A 310 -0.79 1.96 -63.90
N ALA A 311 -0.05 2.92 -63.30
CA ALA A 311 0.17 4.34 -63.74
C ALA A 311 -1.02 5.29 -63.45
N ASP A 312 -0.90 6.57 -63.06
CA ASP A 312 0.21 7.53 -63.15
C ASP A 312 -0.04 8.78 -62.27
N ASP A 313 1.06 9.51 -61.98
CA ASP A 313 1.21 10.97 -61.86
C ASP A 313 0.48 11.80 -60.74
N LYS A 314 1.06 12.82 -60.08
CA LYS A 314 2.38 13.50 -60.14
C LYS A 314 2.55 14.47 -58.96
N LYS A 315 3.81 14.60 -58.51
CA LYS A 315 4.59 15.81 -58.05
C LYS A 315 3.99 16.68 -56.93
N GLY A 316 4.70 17.04 -55.86
CA GLY A 316 6.10 17.48 -55.65
C GLY A 316 6.01 18.67 -54.67
N SER A 317 7.00 19.15 -53.90
CA SER A 317 8.45 19.03 -53.85
C SER A 317 8.93 19.84 -52.62
N GLY A 318 10.04 19.40 -51.99
CA GLY A 318 11.10 20.24 -51.40
C GLY A 318 10.88 20.73 -49.95
N ARG A 319 11.61 20.27 -48.92
CA ARG A 319 13.06 20.17 -48.60
C ARG A 319 13.58 21.34 -47.74
N ASN A 320 14.16 20.95 -46.60
CA ASN A 320 15.35 21.48 -45.90
C ASN A 320 15.29 22.91 -45.30
N ALA A 321 15.98 23.28 -44.23
CA ALA A 321 16.75 22.64 -43.15
C ALA A 321 17.29 23.78 -42.23
N VAL A 322 17.85 23.40 -41.08
CA VAL A 322 18.90 24.09 -40.27
C VAL A 322 18.49 25.11 -39.18
N SER A 323 19.05 24.87 -37.98
CA SER A 323 19.20 25.67 -36.73
C SER A 323 20.13 26.92 -36.93
N PRO A 324 20.76 27.63 -35.94
CA PRO A 324 20.76 27.54 -34.45
C PRO A 324 20.86 28.90 -33.64
N ARG A 325 20.93 28.79 -32.29
CA ARG A 325 21.69 29.58 -31.28
C ARG A 325 21.41 31.08 -31.00
N ASP A 326 21.44 31.43 -29.69
CA ASP A 326 22.22 32.50 -29.01
C ASP A 326 22.06 32.30 -27.47
N ALA A 327 23.11 32.09 -26.63
CA ALA A 327 24.10 33.02 -26.02
C ALA A 327 23.43 34.09 -25.11
N VAL A 328 23.76 34.26 -23.81
CA VAL A 328 24.91 34.96 -23.15
C VAL A 328 24.65 34.81 -21.60
N SER A 329 25.52 34.36 -20.68
CA SER A 329 26.84 34.77 -20.12
C SER A 329 26.84 35.81 -18.97
N LEU A 330 27.69 35.49 -17.96
CA LEU A 330 28.42 36.32 -16.95
C LEU A 330 27.90 36.48 -15.50
N ARG A 331 28.59 35.76 -14.58
CA ARG A 331 29.50 36.18 -13.45
C ARG A 331 29.24 37.55 -12.78
N ASP A 332 29.58 37.89 -11.54
CA ASP A 332 30.54 37.46 -10.49
C ASP A 332 30.19 38.36 -9.26
N THR A 333 30.29 38.04 -7.98
CA THR A 333 31.48 38.06 -7.09
C THR A 333 30.95 38.41 -5.68
N GLY A 334 31.61 37.96 -4.60
CA GLY A 334 31.45 38.62 -3.28
C GLY A 334 31.70 37.77 -2.04
N ARG A 335 32.96 37.43 -1.74
CA ARG A 335 33.45 36.90 -0.45
C ARG A 335 33.33 37.94 0.68
N ARG A 336 33.09 37.48 1.92
CA ARG A 336 33.91 37.77 3.14
C ARG A 336 33.41 37.02 4.41
N HIS A 337 34.11 35.95 4.76
CA HIS A 337 34.89 35.70 5.98
C HIS A 337 34.51 36.19 7.42
N ILE A 338 34.56 35.19 8.32
CA ILE A 338 35.12 35.11 9.70
C ILE A 338 34.17 35.26 10.91
N GLY A 339 34.26 34.30 11.85
CA GLY A 339 34.01 34.52 13.27
C GLY A 339 33.54 33.28 14.04
N ALA A 340 34.47 32.54 14.65
CA ALA A 340 34.18 31.45 15.57
C ALA A 340 33.96 31.97 17.01
N GLU A 341 33.02 31.39 17.76
CA GLU A 341 33.08 31.39 19.23
C GLU A 341 32.28 30.21 19.83
N ARG A 342 32.94 29.44 20.69
CA ARG A 342 32.37 28.37 21.50
C ARG A 342 31.78 28.97 22.79
N LYS A 343 30.54 28.64 23.13
CA LYS A 343 30.01 28.74 24.50
C LYS A 343 29.30 27.45 24.91
N THR A 344 29.80 26.86 25.98
CA THR A 344 29.21 25.74 26.74
C THR A 344 28.00 26.23 27.52
N VAL A 345 26.87 25.50 27.47
CA VAL A 345 25.71 25.74 28.34
C VAL A 345 25.19 24.41 28.90
N ARG A 346 25.08 24.36 30.23
CA ARG A 346 24.53 23.28 31.07
C ARG A 346 23.08 22.92 30.70
N VAL A 347 22.77 21.62 30.79
CA VAL A 347 21.40 21.06 30.73
C VAL A 347 20.67 21.32 32.06
N PRO A 348 19.47 21.93 32.07
CA PRO A 348 18.61 21.92 33.25
C PRO A 348 17.65 20.72 33.22
N ALA A 349 17.42 20.13 34.40
CA ALA A 349 16.53 19.00 34.62
C ALA A 349 15.08 19.25 34.18
N ALA A 350 14.41 18.18 33.75
CA ALA A 350 13.02 18.17 33.28
C ALA A 350 12.06 18.71 34.36
N ARG A 351 11.20 19.67 33.97
CA ARG A 351 10.06 20.10 34.79
C ARG A 351 8.87 19.15 34.56
N PRO A 352 8.07 18.84 35.59
CA PRO A 352 6.88 18.02 35.43
C PRO A 352 5.83 18.74 34.57
N ARG A 353 5.18 17.98 33.68
CA ARG A 353 4.12 18.45 32.77
C ARG A 353 2.93 18.97 33.59
N ARG A 354 2.45 20.16 33.25
CA ARG A 354 1.23 20.76 33.80
C ARG A 354 0.06 20.39 32.87
N PRO A 355 -1.13 20.00 33.37
CA PRO A 355 -2.27 19.71 32.51
C PRO A 355 -2.72 21.00 31.82
N VAL A 356 -2.91 20.96 30.50
CA VAL A 356 -3.51 22.08 29.77
C VAL A 356 -5.00 22.04 30.08
N ALA A 357 -5.47 23.07 30.79
CA ALA A 357 -6.87 23.23 31.15
C ALA A 357 -7.71 23.60 29.91
N ALA A 358 -8.93 23.07 29.89
CA ALA A 358 -9.97 23.38 28.91
C ALA A 358 -10.38 24.87 28.96
N GLY A 359 -10.60 25.43 27.78
CA GLY A 359 -11.47 26.59 27.55
C GLY A 359 -10.90 27.97 27.84
N SER A 360 -10.57 28.71 26.78
CA SER A 360 -10.77 30.16 26.79
C SER A 360 -11.08 30.68 25.38
N GLN A 361 -12.34 31.03 25.15
CA GLN A 361 -12.78 31.81 23.99
C GLN A 361 -12.16 33.22 24.06
N LYS A 362 -11.57 33.67 22.95
CA LYS A 362 -11.42 35.10 22.63
C LYS A 362 -11.70 35.33 21.14
N ASN A 363 -12.76 36.09 20.91
CA ASN A 363 -13.09 36.91 19.73
C ASN A 363 -13.14 36.26 18.33
N GLY A 364 -14.36 35.96 17.87
CA GLY A 364 -14.91 36.47 16.61
C GLY A 364 -14.46 35.88 15.27
N GLU A 365 -13.37 35.12 15.20
CA GLU A 365 -13.04 34.27 14.05
C GLU A 365 -13.32 32.82 14.44
N ALA A 366 -14.03 32.08 13.58
CA ALA A 366 -14.22 30.65 13.80
C ALA A 366 -12.83 29.99 13.82
N VAL A 367 -12.33 29.68 15.02
CA VAL A 367 -11.05 28.98 15.18
C VAL A 367 -11.25 27.62 14.54
N LEU A 368 -10.56 27.41 13.42
CA LEU A 368 -10.58 26.13 12.73
C LEU A 368 -10.01 25.08 13.70
N GLU A 369 -10.77 24.03 14.01
CA GLU A 369 -10.33 22.99 14.94
C GLU A 369 -9.69 21.82 14.19
N LEU A 370 -8.80 21.09 14.86
CA LEU A 370 -8.11 19.93 14.29
C LEU A 370 -9.10 18.86 13.80
N GLU A 371 -10.27 18.76 14.41
CA GLU A 371 -11.35 17.86 14.01
C GLU A 371 -11.81 18.11 12.57
N THR A 372 -11.86 19.38 12.14
CA THR A 372 -12.26 19.73 10.76
C THR A 372 -11.24 19.27 9.71
N VAL A 373 -9.94 19.29 10.05
CA VAL A 373 -8.87 18.73 9.22
C VAL A 373 -9.07 17.21 9.08
N ILE A 374 -9.33 16.54 10.20
CA ILE A 374 -9.54 15.08 10.26
C ILE A 374 -10.75 14.69 9.42
N GLU A 375 -11.85 15.44 9.48
CA GLU A 375 -13.04 15.19 8.67
C GLU A 375 -12.77 15.29 7.16
N SER A 376 -12.09 16.35 6.71
CA SER A 376 -11.74 16.51 5.28
C SER A 376 -10.75 15.43 4.82
N ALA A 377 -9.78 15.07 5.66
CA ALA A 377 -8.88 13.95 5.41
C ALA A 377 -9.63 12.60 5.30
N ASN A 378 -10.60 12.35 6.17
CA ASN A 378 -11.44 11.14 6.13
C ASN A 378 -12.32 11.05 4.88
N LYS A 379 -12.68 12.20 4.29
CA LYS A 379 -13.40 12.29 3.00
C LYS A 379 -12.47 12.16 1.78
N GLY A 380 -11.16 12.07 1.99
CA GLY A 380 -10.16 12.00 0.91
C GLY A 380 -9.89 13.33 0.21
N ASP A 381 -10.40 14.46 0.72
CA ASP A 381 -10.10 15.79 0.17
C ASP A 381 -8.79 16.33 0.75
N TRP A 382 -7.68 15.76 0.29
CA TRP A 382 -6.34 16.10 0.76
C TRP A 382 -5.98 17.56 0.52
N ALA A 383 -6.45 18.14 -0.60
CA ALA A 383 -6.18 19.53 -0.93
C ALA A 383 -6.86 20.48 0.07
N GLN A 384 -8.10 20.19 0.47
CA GLN A 384 -8.76 20.93 1.53
C GLN A 384 -8.10 20.71 2.90
N ALA A 385 -7.76 19.46 3.24
CA ALA A 385 -7.15 19.13 4.53
C ALA A 385 -5.77 19.78 4.72
N VAL A 386 -4.96 19.92 3.65
CA VAL A 386 -3.70 20.67 3.69
C VAL A 386 -3.96 22.16 3.96
N ARG A 387 -4.89 22.80 3.23
CA ARG A 387 -5.22 24.23 3.46
C ARG A 387 -5.70 24.48 4.88
N GLN A 388 -6.53 23.58 5.41
CA GLN A 388 -7.02 23.65 6.79
C GLN A 388 -5.88 23.51 7.81
N CYS A 389 -4.94 22.58 7.59
CA CYS A 389 -3.72 22.49 8.41
C CYS A 389 -2.92 23.79 8.40
N GLU A 390 -2.70 24.38 7.22
CA GLU A 390 -1.96 25.65 7.08
C GLU A 390 -2.65 26.82 7.80
N GLN A 391 -3.97 26.91 7.72
CA GLN A 391 -4.77 27.91 8.44
C GLN A 391 -4.71 27.73 9.96
N LEU A 392 -4.84 26.48 10.43
CA LEU A 392 -4.70 26.14 11.85
C LEU A 392 -3.30 26.53 12.36
N LEU A 393 -2.26 26.20 11.61
CA LEU A 393 -0.87 26.51 11.95
C LEU A 393 -0.52 27.99 11.81
N ALA A 394 -1.24 28.75 10.98
CA ALA A 394 -1.10 30.21 10.92
C ALA A 394 -1.57 30.87 12.22
N THR A 395 -2.62 30.31 12.84
CA THR A 395 -3.22 30.80 14.09
C THR A 395 -2.44 30.29 15.31
N ASP A 396 -2.09 29.00 15.34
CA ASP A 396 -1.28 28.39 16.40
C ASP A 396 -0.09 27.61 15.83
N LYS A 397 1.04 28.31 15.72
CA LYS A 397 2.31 27.75 15.21
C LYS A 397 2.94 26.71 16.14
N LEU A 398 2.50 26.65 17.41
CA LEU A 398 3.10 25.80 18.45
C LEU A 398 2.28 24.53 18.72
N ASN A 399 1.21 24.31 17.97
CA ASN A 399 0.38 23.12 18.09
C ASN A 399 1.09 21.88 17.48
N ALA A 400 1.64 21.01 18.35
CA ALA A 400 2.33 19.79 17.91
C ALA A 400 1.40 18.85 17.12
N SER A 401 0.18 18.63 17.59
CA SER A 401 -0.81 17.79 16.89
C SER A 401 -1.13 18.31 15.50
N ALA A 402 -1.30 19.62 15.32
CA ALA A 402 -1.52 20.22 14.00
C ALA A 402 -0.34 19.99 13.05
N HIS A 403 0.91 20.09 13.53
CA HIS A 403 2.09 19.75 12.73
C HIS A 403 2.14 18.25 12.38
N TYR A 404 1.73 17.36 13.30
CA TYR A 404 1.64 15.93 13.01
C TYR A 404 0.63 15.62 11.91
N TYR A 405 -0.60 16.13 12.03
CA TYR A 405 -1.64 15.93 11.02
C TYR A 405 -1.30 16.61 9.69
N HIS A 406 -0.65 17.77 9.72
CA HIS A 406 -0.12 18.41 8.52
C HIS A 406 0.85 17.48 7.78
N GLY A 407 1.73 16.79 8.50
CA GLY A 407 2.61 15.78 7.92
C GLY A 407 1.86 14.60 7.31
N LEU A 408 0.82 14.08 7.98
CA LEU A 408 -0.01 13.01 7.43
C LEU A 408 -0.70 13.43 6.12
N VAL A 409 -1.38 14.58 6.10
CA VAL A 409 -2.11 15.04 4.90
C VAL A 409 -1.16 15.36 3.75
N LEU A 410 0.02 15.93 4.04
CA LEU A 410 1.05 16.16 3.03
C LEU A 410 1.57 14.85 2.44
N GLN A 411 1.77 13.82 3.27
CA GLN A 411 2.18 12.49 2.79
C GLN A 411 1.11 11.90 1.86
N TYR A 412 -0.16 11.93 2.24
CA TYR A 412 -1.26 11.44 1.39
C TYR A 412 -1.47 12.27 0.12
N ALA A 413 -1.11 13.55 0.15
CA ALA A 413 -1.07 14.42 -1.02
C ALA A 413 0.19 14.25 -1.91
N GLY A 414 1.12 13.34 -1.55
CA GLY A 414 2.35 13.06 -2.30
C GLY A 414 3.53 14.01 -2.02
N ASN A 415 3.41 14.90 -1.02
CA ASN A 415 4.42 15.90 -0.65
C ASN A 415 5.34 15.38 0.47
N THR A 416 6.03 14.25 0.23
CA THR A 416 6.81 13.52 1.25
C THR A 416 7.88 14.37 1.95
N ARG A 417 8.58 15.26 1.23
CA ARG A 417 9.62 16.10 1.83
C ARG A 417 9.07 17.12 2.84
N GLU A 418 7.91 17.70 2.53
CA GLU A 418 7.25 18.64 3.45
C GLU A 418 6.61 17.89 4.62
N ALA A 419 6.11 16.66 4.39
CA ALA A 419 5.61 15.79 5.44
C ALA A 419 6.67 15.50 6.51
N GLU A 420 7.90 15.15 6.11
CA GLU A 420 9.01 14.95 7.06
C GLU A 420 9.31 16.21 7.87
N LYS A 421 9.31 17.39 7.23
CA LYS A 421 9.53 18.66 7.95
C LYS A 421 8.45 18.91 9.00
N ALA A 422 7.19 18.63 8.66
CA ALA A 422 6.06 18.79 9.56
C ALA A 422 6.15 17.84 10.77
N TRP A 423 6.46 16.56 10.57
CA TRP A 423 6.67 15.62 11.70
C TRP A 423 7.87 15.99 12.56
N ARG A 424 8.99 16.42 11.96
CA ARG A 424 10.14 16.94 12.73
C ARG A 424 9.76 18.17 13.54
N ARG A 425 8.84 19.01 13.05
CA ARG A 425 8.33 20.15 13.79
C ARG A 425 7.43 19.73 14.94
N SER A 426 6.57 18.73 14.75
CA SER A 426 5.78 18.12 15.84
C SER A 426 6.69 17.60 16.95
N ILE A 427 7.72 16.81 16.61
CA ILE A 427 8.70 16.27 17.56
C ILE A 427 9.48 17.37 18.28
N TYR A 428 9.82 18.46 17.58
CA TYR A 428 10.51 19.59 18.20
C TYR A 428 9.64 20.26 19.28
N LEU A 429 8.34 20.38 19.03
CA LEU A 429 7.39 21.01 19.94
C LEU A 429 7.01 20.08 21.10
N ASP A 430 6.80 18.79 20.82
CA ASP A 430 6.67 17.74 21.82
C ASP A 430 7.57 16.55 21.49
N HIS A 431 8.66 16.42 22.25
CA HIS A 431 9.63 15.33 22.07
C HIS A 431 9.04 13.95 22.38
N GLY A 432 7.96 13.91 23.18
CA GLY A 432 7.23 12.69 23.52
C GLY A 432 6.11 12.34 22.52
N PHE A 433 5.98 13.06 21.40
CA PHE A 433 4.96 12.78 20.39
C PHE A 433 5.32 11.50 19.62
N ALA A 434 4.85 10.35 20.12
CA ALA A 434 5.31 9.04 19.70
C ALA A 434 4.95 8.72 18.24
N LEU A 435 3.74 9.10 17.80
CA LEU A 435 3.26 8.89 16.44
C LEU A 435 4.07 9.68 15.41
N ALA A 436 4.56 10.87 15.75
CA ALA A 436 5.38 11.68 14.85
C ALA A 436 6.76 11.02 14.65
N HIS A 437 7.35 10.42 15.71
CA HIS A 437 8.55 9.60 15.58
C HIS A 437 8.30 8.36 14.72
N TYR A 438 7.17 7.70 14.90
CA TYR A 438 6.80 6.52 14.11
C TYR A 438 6.65 6.85 12.61
N GLN A 439 5.92 7.93 12.26
CA GLN A 439 5.76 8.36 10.87
C GLN A 439 7.09 8.80 10.22
N LEU A 440 7.92 9.51 10.98
CA LEU A 440 9.28 9.85 10.54
C LEU A 440 10.12 8.59 10.26
N GLY A 441 9.96 7.55 11.08
CA GLY A 441 10.61 6.26 10.88
C GLY A 441 10.14 5.56 9.60
N LEU A 442 8.84 5.54 9.33
CA LEU A 442 8.28 4.98 8.09
C LEU A 442 8.81 5.72 6.85
N SER A 443 8.76 7.05 6.86
CA SER A 443 9.23 7.87 5.74
C SER A 443 10.72 7.68 5.45
N ARG A 444 11.55 7.60 6.50
CA ARG A 444 13.00 7.35 6.35
C ARG A 444 13.30 5.95 5.87
N LYS A 445 12.54 4.96 6.33
CA LYS A 445 12.63 3.58 5.85
C LYS A 445 12.32 3.53 4.35
N GLU A 446 11.26 4.22 3.90
CA GLU A 446 10.91 4.33 2.48
C GLU A 446 12.01 5.04 1.66
N ALA A 447 12.65 6.06 2.24
CA ALA A 447 13.77 6.76 1.63
C ALA A 447 15.10 5.97 1.67
N GLY A 448 15.13 4.78 2.28
CA GLY A 448 16.33 3.95 2.44
C GLY A 448 17.28 4.39 3.57
N ASP A 449 16.93 5.41 4.37
CA ASP A 449 17.70 5.83 5.54
C ASP A 449 17.40 4.91 6.74
N ARG A 450 18.07 3.76 6.76
CA ARG A 450 17.94 2.75 7.83
C ARG A 450 18.27 3.29 9.21
N ASN A 451 19.41 3.98 9.34
CA ASN A 451 19.87 4.48 10.62
C ASN A 451 18.91 5.53 11.17
N GLY A 452 18.42 6.42 10.31
CA GLY A 452 17.40 7.39 10.67
C GLY A 452 16.06 6.75 11.01
N ALA A 453 15.66 5.70 10.32
CA ALA A 453 14.44 4.93 10.59
C ALA A 453 14.51 4.17 11.92
N THR A 454 15.57 3.39 12.16
CA THR A 454 15.81 2.69 13.43
C THR A 454 15.80 3.66 14.60
N LYS A 455 16.51 4.79 14.47
CA LYS A 455 16.51 5.81 15.52
C LYS A 455 15.12 6.37 15.78
N ALA A 456 14.34 6.64 14.73
CA ALA A 456 13.00 7.16 14.87
C ALA A 456 12.05 6.14 15.52
N PHE A 457 12.08 4.86 15.15
CA PHE A 457 11.26 3.84 15.81
C PHE A 457 11.66 3.58 17.26
N ARG A 458 12.97 3.62 17.60
CA ARG A 458 13.42 3.56 18.99
C ARG A 458 12.94 4.76 19.80
N ASN A 459 12.96 5.95 19.21
CA ASN A 459 12.43 7.15 19.87
C ASN A 459 10.92 7.06 20.07
N ALA A 460 10.17 6.50 19.11
CA ALA A 460 8.74 6.22 19.28
C ALA A 460 8.51 5.28 20.47
N PHE A 461 9.33 4.24 20.61
CA PHE A 461 9.29 3.32 21.76
C PHE A 461 9.61 4.02 23.08
N ALA A 462 10.69 4.81 23.12
CA ALA A 462 11.12 5.55 24.29
C ALA A 462 10.08 6.60 24.75
N ALA A 463 9.39 7.24 23.81
CA ALA A 463 8.29 8.16 24.09
C ALA A 463 7.07 7.48 24.76
N LEU A 464 7.02 6.16 24.70
CA LEU A 464 5.96 5.34 25.27
C LEU A 464 6.37 4.64 26.58
N GLU A 465 7.60 4.79 27.08
CA GLU A 465 8.04 4.09 28.28
C GLU A 465 7.26 4.52 29.54
N GLY A 466 6.93 3.54 30.40
CA GLY A 466 6.20 3.79 31.67
C GLY A 466 4.73 4.15 31.51
N ARG A 467 4.21 4.16 30.27
CA ARG A 467 2.82 4.45 29.94
C ARG A 467 1.97 3.19 29.94
N ASP A 468 0.74 3.31 30.46
CA ASP A 468 -0.30 2.28 30.40
C ASP A 468 -0.56 1.87 28.95
N GLU A 469 -0.80 0.59 28.67
CA GLU A 469 -0.95 0.07 27.31
C GLU A 469 -2.27 0.47 26.65
N ASP A 470 -3.33 0.67 27.43
CA ASP A 470 -4.67 0.97 26.93
C ASP A 470 -4.93 2.46 26.71
N GLN A 471 -4.07 3.34 27.23
CA GLN A 471 -4.24 4.78 27.00
C GLN A 471 -3.80 5.17 25.57
N PRO A 472 -4.34 6.27 25.01
CA PRO A 472 -3.91 6.78 23.70
C PRO A 472 -2.41 7.07 23.66
N ALA A 473 -1.76 6.77 22.54
CA ALA A 473 -0.35 7.03 22.32
C ALA A 473 -0.05 8.54 22.23
N ASP A 474 -0.91 9.31 21.58
CA ASP A 474 -0.87 10.78 21.55
C ASP A 474 -2.31 11.34 21.47
N THR A 475 -2.46 12.65 21.59
CA THR A 475 -3.78 13.32 21.59
C THR A 475 -4.51 13.17 20.26
N PHE A 476 -5.82 12.87 20.30
CA PHE A 476 -6.76 12.75 19.17
C PHE A 476 -6.61 11.53 18.26
N ASP A 477 -5.65 10.64 18.51
CA ASP A 477 -5.48 9.40 17.75
C ASP A 477 -6.04 8.18 18.51
N LYS A 478 -6.54 7.19 17.75
CA LYS A 478 -7.11 5.93 18.28
C LYS A 478 -6.04 4.89 18.56
N VAL A 479 -4.81 5.14 18.14
CA VAL A 479 -3.68 4.27 18.42
C VAL A 479 -3.37 4.29 19.91
N THR A 480 -3.45 3.14 20.55
CA THR A 480 -3.05 2.99 21.96
C THR A 480 -1.53 2.88 22.08
N VAL A 481 -1.03 3.06 23.31
CA VAL A 481 0.38 2.83 23.63
C VAL A 481 0.81 1.40 23.27
N GLY A 482 -0.03 0.41 23.59
CA GLY A 482 0.20 -1.00 23.24
C GLY A 482 0.30 -1.19 21.72
N ASP A 483 -0.66 -0.65 20.97
CA ASP A 483 -0.67 -0.71 19.50
C ASP A 483 0.61 -0.11 18.89
N LEU A 484 1.01 1.07 19.36
CA LEU A 484 2.18 1.76 18.80
C LEU A 484 3.50 1.07 19.18
N ARG A 485 3.58 0.45 20.36
CA ARG A 485 4.72 -0.39 20.74
C ARG A 485 4.81 -1.61 19.83
N GLU A 486 3.71 -2.31 19.57
CA GLU A 486 3.70 -3.47 18.68
C GLU A 486 4.12 -3.07 17.25
N LEU A 487 3.54 -1.99 16.71
CA LEU A 487 3.89 -1.46 15.39
C LEU A 487 5.37 -1.05 15.32
N SER A 488 5.86 -0.34 16.32
CA SER A 488 7.26 0.10 16.38
C SER A 488 8.21 -1.09 16.51
N ALA A 489 7.88 -2.09 17.33
CA ALA A 489 8.66 -3.31 17.49
C ALA A 489 8.72 -4.12 16.19
N ARG A 490 7.58 -4.24 15.49
CA ARG A 490 7.51 -4.86 14.17
C ARG A 490 8.41 -4.13 13.16
N GLN A 491 8.35 -2.80 13.11
CA GLN A 491 9.21 -2.03 12.21
C GLN A 491 10.69 -2.09 12.60
N LEU A 492 11.03 -2.07 13.90
CA LEU A 492 12.40 -2.25 14.38
C LEU A 492 12.96 -3.61 13.96
N GLY A 493 12.19 -4.69 14.13
CA GLY A 493 12.60 -6.02 13.64
C GLY A 493 12.86 -6.05 12.14
N LEU A 494 12.17 -5.19 11.36
CA LEU A 494 12.38 -5.04 9.92
C LEU A 494 13.53 -4.11 9.54
N VAL A 495 14.07 -3.26 10.42
CA VAL A 495 15.15 -2.30 10.09
C VAL A 495 16.44 -2.58 10.87
N GLU A 496 16.40 -3.35 11.96
CA GLU A 496 17.57 -3.79 12.73
C GLU A 496 18.00 -5.22 12.39
N GLY A 497 17.08 -6.07 11.96
CA GLY A 497 17.41 -7.37 11.40
C GLY A 497 17.96 -7.27 9.98
N ALA A 498 18.70 -6.20 9.69
CA ALA A 498 18.80 -5.61 8.38
C ALA A 498 20.21 -5.47 7.81
#